data_AF-A0A625VWZ6-F1
#
_entry.id   AF-A0A625VWZ6-F1
#
_cell.length_a   1.000
_cell.length_b   1.000
_cell.length_c   1.000
_cell.angle_alpha   90.00
_cell.angle_beta   90.00
_cell.angle_gamma   90.00
#
_symmetry.space_group_name_H-M   'P 1'
#
loop_
_entity.id
_entity.type
_entity.pdbx_description
1 polymer ?
#
loop_
_entity_poly.entity_id
_entity_poly.type
_entity_poly.pdbx_seq_one_letter_code
_entity_poly.pdbx_strand_id
1 'polypeptide(L)'
;MKRENRNANQLNQIAGKSLREQARWFDNNHDLVVGALDKMEERVIGAKGIIVEPQPLTVAGTLNNALAEQIHARWAEWSVSPDVTGQYTRPVLERLLLRTWLRDGEVFSQMVAGKMPGLEPVAGVPFWLEAMEPDYVPMEQTDSTNNL
;
A
#
# COMPACT_ATOMS: atom_id res chain seq x y z
N MET A 1 -20.31 16.98 -28.29
CA MET A 1 -19.51 16.62 -27.10
C MET A 1 -20.02 17.43 -25.92
N LYS A 2 -20.72 16.82 -24.96
CA LYS A 2 -21.24 17.52 -23.78
C LYS A 2 -20.07 17.69 -22.81
N ARG A 3 -19.57 18.92 -22.63
CA ARG A 3 -18.48 19.20 -21.68
C ARG A 3 -18.99 18.99 -20.26
N GLU A 4 -18.29 18.16 -19.51
CA GLU A 4 -18.55 17.89 -18.11
C GLU A 4 -17.91 19.00 -17.26
N ASN A 5 -18.74 19.80 -16.58
CA ASN A 5 -18.34 20.96 -15.79
C ASN A 5 -18.21 20.67 -14.28
N ARG A 6 -18.24 19.39 -13.87
CA ARG A 6 -18.16 19.00 -12.45
C ARG A 6 -16.70 18.83 -12.05
N ASN A 7 -16.34 19.23 -10.84
CA ASN A 7 -15.00 19.05 -10.30
C ASN A 7 -14.74 17.55 -10.05
N ALA A 8 -13.49 17.08 -10.23
CA ALA A 8 -13.11 15.67 -10.09
C ALA A 8 -13.57 15.05 -8.77
N ASN A 9 -13.54 15.83 -7.68
CA ASN A 9 -14.04 15.40 -6.37
C ASN A 9 -15.55 15.14 -6.34
N GLN A 10 -16.34 15.96 -7.03
CA GLN A 10 -17.79 15.77 -7.13
C GLN A 10 -18.15 14.57 -8.00
N LEU A 11 -17.30 14.23 -8.99
CA LEU A 11 -17.47 13.03 -9.79
C LEU A 11 -17.11 11.77 -9.00
N ASN A 12 -16.02 11.79 -8.24
CA ASN A 12 -15.65 10.67 -7.36
C ASN A 12 -16.69 10.41 -6.26
N GLN A 13 -17.28 11.45 -5.66
CA GLN A 13 -18.34 11.27 -4.65
C GLN A 13 -19.60 10.59 -5.22
N ILE A 14 -19.98 10.89 -6.46
CA ILE A 14 -21.24 10.40 -7.05
C ILE A 14 -21.04 9.07 -7.78
N ALA A 15 -19.92 8.88 -8.47
CA ALA A 15 -19.67 7.72 -9.34
C ALA A 15 -18.64 6.75 -8.78
N GLY A 16 -17.89 7.09 -7.73
CA GLY A 16 -16.75 6.32 -7.23
C GLY A 16 -17.12 4.90 -6.77
N LYS A 17 -18.26 4.71 -6.09
CA LYS A 17 -18.77 3.37 -5.72
C LYS A 17 -19.05 2.51 -6.95
N SER A 18 -19.83 3.04 -7.90
CA SER A 18 -20.17 2.31 -9.12
C SER A 18 -18.94 2.02 -10.00
N LEU A 19 -17.95 2.90 -10.02
CA LEU A 19 -16.72 2.70 -10.78
C LEU A 19 -15.82 1.62 -10.14
N ARG A 20 -15.69 1.60 -8.80
CA ARG A 20 -14.96 0.54 -8.08
C ARG A 20 -15.62 -0.82 -8.29
N GLU A 21 -16.95 -0.91 -8.21
CA GLU A 21 -17.69 -2.15 -8.48
C GLU A 21 -17.45 -2.66 -9.91
N GLN A 22 -17.52 -1.77 -10.90
CA GLN A 22 -17.23 -2.13 -12.29
C GLN A 22 -15.77 -2.59 -12.48
N ALA A 23 -14.81 -1.87 -11.91
CA ALA A 23 -13.40 -2.23 -11.99
C ALA A 23 -13.12 -3.61 -11.37
N ARG A 24 -13.72 -3.91 -10.21
CA ARG A 24 -13.67 -5.23 -9.57
C ARG A 24 -14.34 -6.32 -10.39
N TRP A 25 -15.45 -6.01 -11.05
CA TRP A 25 -16.07 -6.96 -11.96
C TRP A 25 -15.14 -7.29 -13.12
N PHE A 26 -14.51 -6.28 -13.75
CA PHE A 26 -13.56 -6.51 -14.83
C PHE A 26 -12.31 -7.26 -14.37
N ASP A 27 -11.77 -6.94 -13.19
CA ASP A 27 -10.63 -7.63 -12.58
C ASP A 27 -10.88 -9.13 -12.35
N ASN A 28 -12.14 -9.53 -12.09
CA ASN A 28 -12.49 -10.93 -11.87
C ASN A 28 -12.91 -11.66 -13.15
N ASN A 29 -13.45 -10.96 -14.15
CA ASN A 29 -14.17 -11.58 -15.26
C ASN A 29 -13.57 -11.31 -16.65
N HIS A 30 -12.70 -10.31 -16.80
CA HIS A 30 -12.16 -9.92 -18.11
C HIS A 30 -10.67 -10.24 -18.22
N ASP A 31 -10.37 -11.25 -19.03
CA ASP A 31 -9.02 -11.75 -19.35
C ASP A 31 -7.97 -10.66 -19.64
N LEU A 32 -8.29 -9.68 -20.49
CA LEU A 32 -7.39 -8.57 -20.82
C LEU A 32 -7.09 -7.68 -19.62
N VAL A 33 -8.09 -7.43 -18.77
CA VAL A 33 -7.92 -6.59 -17.57
C VAL A 33 -7.09 -7.34 -16.53
N VAL A 34 -7.40 -8.62 -16.30
CA VAL A 34 -6.62 -9.48 -15.39
C VAL A 34 -5.15 -9.51 -15.84
N GLY A 35 -4.91 -9.83 -17.11
CA GLY A 35 -3.55 -9.90 -17.66
C GLY A 35 -2.80 -8.56 -17.64
N ALA A 36 -3.50 -7.44 -17.86
CA ALA A 36 -2.91 -6.12 -17.77
C ALA A 36 -2.49 -5.78 -16.32
N LEU A 37 -3.37 -6.02 -15.34
CA LEU A 37 -3.08 -5.76 -13.93
C LEU A 37 -1.98 -6.69 -13.39
N ASP A 38 -1.99 -7.98 -13.76
CA ASP A 38 -0.93 -8.93 -13.40
C ASP A 38 0.43 -8.48 -13.94
N LYS A 39 0.46 -7.99 -15.18
CA LYS A 39 1.69 -7.47 -15.79
C LYS A 39 2.18 -6.22 -15.06
N MET A 40 1.27 -5.34 -14.65
CA MET A 40 1.62 -4.15 -13.88
C MET A 40 2.18 -4.52 -12.51
N GLU A 41 1.58 -5.48 -11.80
CA GLU A 41 2.11 -5.99 -10.54
C GLU A 41 3.52 -6.56 -10.67
N GLU A 42 3.74 -7.41 -11.68
CA GLU A 42 5.04 -8.00 -11.96
C GLU A 42 6.10 -6.93 -12.27
N ARG A 43 5.71 -5.84 -12.95
CA ARG A 43 6.65 -4.79 -13.37
C ARG A 43 6.94 -3.76 -12.28
N VAL A 44 5.97 -3.46 -11.43
CA VAL A 44 6.11 -2.44 -10.39
C VAL A 44 6.70 -3.03 -9.11
N ILE A 45 6.21 -4.18 -8.65
CA ILE A 45 6.69 -4.82 -7.41
C ILE A 45 7.77 -5.85 -7.69
N GLY A 46 7.65 -6.60 -8.79
CA GLY A 46 8.59 -7.68 -9.11
C GLY A 46 8.44 -8.90 -8.21
N ALA A 47 9.32 -9.88 -8.42
CA ALA A 47 9.31 -11.16 -7.70
C ALA A 47 9.65 -11.04 -6.22
N LYS A 48 10.52 -10.09 -5.86
CA LYS A 48 11.12 -9.96 -4.52
C LYS A 48 10.55 -8.79 -3.71
N GLY A 49 9.52 -8.12 -4.23
CA GLY A 49 9.09 -6.85 -3.67
C GLY A 49 10.00 -5.69 -4.07
N ILE A 50 9.62 -4.49 -3.66
CA ILE A 50 10.41 -3.28 -3.88
C ILE A 50 11.71 -3.40 -3.08
N ILE A 51 12.85 -3.39 -3.77
CA ILE A 51 14.16 -3.51 -3.13
C ILE A 51 14.59 -2.13 -2.65
N VAL A 52 14.98 -2.04 -1.38
CA VAL A 52 15.46 -0.81 -0.75
C VAL A 52 16.91 -1.02 -0.34
N GLU A 53 17.80 -0.19 -0.88
CA GLU A 53 19.23 -0.20 -0.56
C GLU A 53 19.55 1.00 0.34
N PRO A 54 19.66 0.80 1.67
CA PRO A 54 19.88 1.89 2.61
C PRO A 54 21.29 2.48 2.47
N GLN A 55 21.37 3.81 2.32
CA GLN A 55 22.64 4.55 2.25
C GLN A 55 22.74 5.60 3.38
N PRO A 56 22.85 5.17 4.65
CA PRO A 56 22.96 6.09 5.77
C PRO A 56 24.29 6.84 5.74
N LEU A 57 24.25 8.14 6.01
CA LEU A 57 25.44 9.00 6.12
C LEU A 57 25.79 9.24 7.59
N THR A 58 27.08 9.32 7.88
CA THR A 58 27.57 9.80 9.17
C THR A 58 27.39 11.31 9.30
N VAL A 59 27.57 11.86 10.51
CA VAL A 59 27.58 13.31 10.73
C VAL A 59 28.65 14.02 9.88
N ALA A 60 29.73 13.31 9.53
CA ALA A 60 30.80 13.81 8.66
C ALA A 60 30.48 13.69 7.15
N GLY A 61 29.30 13.18 6.77
CA GLY A 61 28.87 13.04 5.38
C GLY A 61 29.45 11.82 4.65
N THR A 62 30.14 10.92 5.35
CA THR A 62 30.64 9.67 4.78
C THR A 62 29.62 8.54 4.91
N LEU A 63 29.65 7.57 4.00
CA LEU A 63 28.74 6.42 4.04
C LEU A 63 29.02 5.53 5.27
N ASN A 64 27.98 5.23 6.04
CA ASN A 64 28.06 4.34 7.19
C ASN A 64 27.69 2.90 6.81
N ASN A 65 28.65 2.15 6.30
CA ASN A 65 28.45 0.77 5.86
C ASN A 65 27.97 -0.16 6.98
N ALA A 66 28.48 0.03 8.21
CA ALA A 66 28.11 -0.80 9.35
C ALA A 66 26.63 -0.63 9.73
N LEU A 67 26.11 0.60 9.64
CA LEU A 67 24.68 0.88 9.87
C LEU A 67 23.84 0.41 8.68
N ALA A 68 24.32 0.58 7.44
CA ALA A 68 23.63 0.11 6.25
C ALA A 68 23.37 -1.40 6.31
N GLU A 69 24.39 -2.17 6.68
CA GLU A 69 24.29 -3.64 6.83
C GLU A 69 23.29 -4.03 7.93
N GLN A 70 23.30 -3.33 9.07
CA GLN A 70 22.32 -3.56 10.14
C GLN A 70 20.88 -3.29 9.68
N ILE A 71 20.66 -2.18 8.97
CA ILE A 71 19.33 -1.84 8.42
C ILE A 71 18.92 -2.91 7.41
N HIS A 72 19.82 -3.32 6.52
CA HIS A 72 19.52 -4.32 5.49
C HIS A 72 19.15 -5.68 6.10
N ALA A 73 19.86 -6.12 7.15
CA ALA A 73 19.55 -7.36 7.87
C ALA A 73 18.17 -7.29 8.54
N ARG A 74 17.91 -6.21 9.31
CA ARG A 74 16.63 -6.03 10.01
C ARG A 74 15.46 -5.87 9.04
N TRP A 75 15.67 -5.19 7.93
CA TRP A 75 14.69 -5.03 6.88
C TRP A 75 14.33 -6.36 6.23
N ALA A 76 15.32 -7.21 5.93
CA ALA A 76 15.09 -8.54 5.37
C ALA A 76 14.32 -9.46 6.34
N GLU A 77 14.69 -9.46 7.62
CA GLU A 77 13.99 -10.24 8.65
C GLU A 77 12.56 -9.72 8.90
N TRP A 78 12.38 -8.39 8.99
CA TRP A 78 11.06 -7.76 9.13
C TRP A 78 10.16 -8.07 7.92
N SER A 79 10.73 -8.12 6.71
CA SER A 79 10.00 -8.40 5.47
C SER A 79 9.34 -9.78 5.42
N VAL A 80 9.65 -10.70 6.35
CA VAL A 80 9.00 -12.01 6.45
C VAL A 80 7.56 -11.88 6.97
N SER A 81 7.30 -10.94 7.88
CA SER A 81 5.99 -10.75 8.51
C SER A 81 5.76 -9.28 8.89
N PRO A 82 5.74 -8.35 7.91
CA PRO A 82 5.58 -6.92 8.16
C PRO A 82 4.17 -6.51 8.57
N ASP A 83 3.18 -7.38 8.39
CA ASP A 83 1.77 -7.03 8.62
C ASP A 83 1.31 -7.40 10.03
N VAL A 84 0.28 -6.70 10.53
CA VAL A 84 -0.26 -6.92 11.90
C VAL A 84 -0.88 -8.30 12.10
N THR A 85 -1.31 -8.99 11.04
CA THR A 85 -1.90 -10.33 11.12
C THR A 85 -0.86 -11.44 11.03
N GLY A 86 0.35 -11.12 10.56
CA GLY A 86 1.42 -12.07 10.29
C GLY A 86 1.14 -13.06 9.16
N GLN A 87 0.17 -12.76 8.29
CA GLN A 87 -0.24 -13.63 7.20
C GLN A 87 0.54 -13.38 5.92
N TYR A 88 1.09 -12.19 5.74
CA TYR A 88 1.67 -11.75 4.47
C TYR A 88 3.14 -11.42 4.62
N THR A 89 3.96 -12.00 3.76
CA THR A 89 5.31 -11.46 3.53
C THR A 89 5.22 -10.11 2.82
N ARG A 90 6.25 -9.28 2.96
CA ARG A 90 6.30 -7.96 2.33
C ARG A 90 5.98 -7.97 0.84
N PRO A 91 6.59 -8.83 -0.02
CA PRO A 91 6.28 -8.81 -1.45
C PRO A 91 4.81 -9.13 -1.75
N VAL A 92 4.19 -9.98 -0.94
CA VAL A 92 2.77 -10.33 -1.11
C VAL A 92 1.89 -9.15 -0.69
N LEU A 93 2.19 -8.53 0.45
CA LEU A 93 1.49 -7.34 0.93
C LEU A 93 1.60 -6.19 -0.09
N GLU A 94 2.79 -5.91 -0.60
CA GLU A 94 3.04 -4.87 -1.61
C GLU A 94 2.22 -5.10 -2.89
N ARG A 95 2.10 -6.35 -3.35
CA ARG A 95 1.26 -6.69 -4.52
C ARG A 95 -0.22 -6.49 -4.24
N LEU A 96 -0.70 -6.92 -3.06
CA LEU A 96 -2.10 -6.72 -2.66
C LEU A 96 -2.45 -5.22 -2.61
N LEU A 97 -1.56 -4.42 -2.02
CA LEU A 97 -1.73 -2.97 -1.95
C LEU A 97 -1.72 -2.35 -3.36
N LEU A 98 -0.80 -2.78 -4.23
CA LEU A 98 -0.72 -2.30 -5.60
C LEU A 98 -1.94 -2.70 -6.43
N ARG A 99 -2.42 -3.95 -6.35
CA ARG A 99 -3.61 -4.43 -7.07
C ARG A 99 -4.83 -3.62 -6.68
N THR A 100 -4.98 -3.37 -5.38
CA THR A 100 -6.04 -2.52 -4.84
C THR A 100 -5.94 -1.09 -5.40
N TRP A 101 -4.75 -0.50 -5.40
CA TRP A 101 -4.54 0.84 -5.96
C TRP A 101 -4.82 0.91 -7.47
N LEU A 102 -4.33 -0.05 -8.26
CA LEU A 102 -4.53 -0.06 -9.72
C LEU A 102 -5.99 -0.28 -10.11
N ARG A 103 -6.72 -1.09 -9.34
CA ARG A 103 -8.12 -1.44 -9.60
C ARG A 103 -9.10 -0.41 -9.03
N ASP A 104 -8.95 -0.07 -7.76
CA ASP A 104 -9.89 0.79 -7.02
C ASP A 104 -9.49 2.27 -7.09
N GLY A 105 -8.27 2.59 -7.53
CA GLY A 105 -7.72 3.94 -7.62
C GLY A 105 -7.11 4.47 -6.32
N GLU A 106 -7.27 3.73 -5.22
CA GLU A 106 -6.83 4.09 -3.88
C GLU A 106 -6.49 2.84 -3.08
N VAL A 107 -5.65 3.01 -2.07
CA VAL A 107 -5.34 1.96 -1.10
C VAL A 107 -5.01 2.63 0.23
N PHE A 108 -5.42 2.00 1.32
CA PHE A 108 -5.20 2.52 2.67
C PHE A 108 -4.36 1.53 3.47
N SER A 109 -3.40 2.07 4.21
CA SER A 109 -2.67 1.32 5.21
C SER A 109 -2.38 2.19 6.42
N GLN A 110 -2.55 1.59 7.60
CA GLN A 110 -2.18 2.20 8.87
C GLN A 110 -0.80 1.71 9.30
N MET A 111 0.06 2.65 9.66
CA MET A 111 1.35 2.35 10.27
C MET A 111 1.16 2.13 11.76
N VAL A 112 1.56 0.97 12.26
CA VAL A 112 1.48 0.61 13.68
C VAL A 112 2.89 0.53 14.23
N ALA A 113 3.19 1.32 15.27
CA ALA A 113 4.52 1.36 15.87
C ALA A 113 4.44 1.30 17.40
N GLY A 114 5.41 0.63 18.02
CA GLY A 114 5.55 0.56 19.47
C GLY A 114 5.00 -0.74 20.08
N LYS A 115 4.56 -0.66 21.35
CA LYS A 115 4.05 -1.83 22.09
C LYS A 115 2.53 -1.89 21.95
N MET A 116 2.03 -2.88 21.22
CA MET A 116 0.61 -3.13 21.06
C MET A 116 0.26 -4.52 21.63
N PRO A 117 -0.87 -4.67 22.32
CA PRO A 117 -1.32 -5.98 22.79
C PRO A 117 -1.48 -6.95 21.61
N GLY A 118 -0.86 -8.13 21.72
CA GLY A 118 -0.97 -9.18 20.71
C GLY A 118 0.00 -9.06 19.52
N LEU A 119 0.86 -8.04 19.47
CA LEU A 119 1.91 -7.90 18.45
C LEU A 119 3.30 -8.07 19.07
N GLU A 120 4.05 -9.04 18.56
CA GLU A 120 5.43 -9.30 18.96
C GLU A 120 6.41 -8.77 17.88
N PRO A 121 7.45 -7.99 18.26
CA PRO A 121 8.36 -7.38 17.30
C PRO A 121 9.06 -8.40 16.39
N VAL A 122 8.82 -8.30 15.09
CA VAL A 122 9.55 -9.08 14.09
C VAL A 122 10.93 -8.46 13.91
N ALA A 123 11.98 -9.28 13.93
CA ALA A 123 13.38 -8.81 13.88
C ALA A 123 13.74 -7.81 14.99
N GLY A 124 13.00 -7.80 16.12
CA GLY A 124 13.16 -6.79 17.17
C GLY A 124 12.78 -5.36 16.71
N VAL A 125 12.05 -5.22 15.61
CA VAL A 125 11.54 -3.95 15.09
C VAL A 125 10.05 -3.86 15.45
N PRO A 126 9.64 -2.96 16.37
CA PRO A 126 8.25 -2.82 16.79
C PRO A 126 7.49 -1.92 15.79
N PHE A 127 7.39 -2.37 14.54
CA PHE A 127 6.74 -1.65 13.45
C PHE A 127 5.98 -2.64 12.54
N TRP A 128 4.76 -2.31 12.16
CA TRP A 128 3.89 -3.13 11.32
C TRP A 128 3.03 -2.26 10.40
N LEU A 129 2.52 -2.91 9.36
CA LEU A 129 1.54 -2.35 8.44
C LEU A 129 0.20 -3.06 8.60
N GLU A 130 -0.87 -2.30 8.75
CA GLU A 130 -2.23 -2.80 8.66
C GLU A 130 -2.79 -2.35 7.32
N ALA A 131 -3.01 -3.28 6.40
CA ALA A 131 -3.68 -2.99 5.13
C ALA A 131 -5.20 -2.97 5.35
N MET A 132 -5.86 -1.93 4.86
CA MET A 132 -7.30 -1.76 4.99
C MET A 132 -7.98 -1.85 3.64
N GLU A 133 -9.10 -2.55 3.58
CA GLU A 133 -9.93 -2.53 2.37
C GLU A 133 -10.55 -1.14 2.19
N PRO A 134 -10.51 -0.59 0.96
CA PRO A 134 -11.09 0.73 0.66
C PRO A 134 -12.59 0.87 0.97
N ASP A 135 -13.29 -0.25 1.18
CA ASP A 135 -14.73 -0.26 1.50
C ASP A 135 -15.00 0.19 2.94
N TYR A 136 -14.01 0.03 3.84
CA TYR A 136 -14.12 0.51 5.22
C TYR A 136 -13.89 2.02 5.34
N VAL A 137 -13.49 2.71 4.28
CA VAL A 137 -13.29 4.17 4.25
C VAL A 137 -14.47 4.84 3.52
N PRO A 138 -15.36 5.55 4.24
CA PRO A 138 -16.54 6.16 3.62
C PRO A 138 -16.16 7.28 2.65
N MET A 139 -16.57 7.17 1.39
CA MET A 139 -16.43 8.25 0.39
C MET A 139 -17.40 9.42 0.60
N GLU A 140 -18.45 9.22 1.39
CA GLU A 140 -19.58 10.14 1.53
C GLU A 140 -19.46 11.06 2.75
N GLN A 141 -18.51 10.78 3.65
CA GLN A 141 -18.27 11.63 4.82
C GLN A 141 -17.46 12.86 4.39
N THR A 142 -18.17 13.95 4.13
CA THR A 142 -17.55 15.28 4.07
C THR A 142 -17.80 15.95 5.41
N ASP A 143 -16.75 16.18 6.20
CA ASP A 143 -16.88 16.92 7.45
C ASP A 143 -17.13 18.40 7.09
N SER A 144 -18.39 18.82 7.11
CA SER A 144 -18.77 20.21 6.82
C SER A 144 -18.32 21.19 7.91
N THR A 145 -17.76 20.66 9.01
CA THR A 145 -17.38 21.41 10.20
C THR A 145 -15.90 21.79 10.25
N ASN A 146 -15.02 21.09 9.53
CA ASN A 146 -13.59 21.38 9.48
C ASN A 146 -13.11 21.50 8.04
N ASN A 147 -13.23 22.71 7.50
CA ASN A 147 -12.48 23.12 6.31
C ASN A 147 -10.99 23.26 6.70
N LEU A 148 -10.20 22.22 6.46
CA LEU A 148 -8.75 22.35 6.27
C LEU A 148 -8.45 22.47 4.78
#